data_AF-A0A8S3JP55-F1
#
_entry.id   AF-A0A8S3JP55-F1
#
_cell.length_a   1.000
_cell.length_b   1.000
_cell.length_c   1.000
_cell.angle_alpha   90.00
_cell.angle_beta   90.00
_cell.angle_gamma   90.00
#
_symmetry.space_group_name_H-M   'P 1'
#
loop_
_entity.id
_entity.type
_entity.pdbx_description
1 polymer ?
#
loop_
_entity_poly.entity_id
_entity_poly.type
_entity_poly.pdbx_seq_one_letter_code
_entity_poly.pdbx_strand_id
1 'polypeptide(L)'
;VWQLAENKITFTNSAKMKFAIIIGIIQMGFGVFLSLWNHFHFRHYHGILVEFLPQIIFLACIFFYLIILIFYKWSMYDGKDATSAPSLLIHLINMMLLSYPTVPPSSTKFYSSQRALQTALLGFAVICIPWLLVGKPIYKILQKRKQQNVIIYFDLINLI
;
A
#
# COMPACT_ATOMS: atom_id res chain seq x y z
N VAL A 1 -7.87 6.01 -36.57
CA VAL A 1 -8.52 7.12 -35.82
C VAL A 1 -7.56 7.84 -34.88
N TRP A 2 -7.07 7.25 -33.78
CA TRP A 2 -6.26 7.98 -32.78
C TRP A 2 -4.86 8.45 -33.23
N GLN A 3 -4.25 7.80 -34.22
CA GLN A 3 -2.95 8.21 -34.78
C GLN A 3 -3.02 9.55 -35.54
N LEU A 4 -4.22 9.90 -36.05
CA LEU A 4 -4.47 11.11 -36.84
C LEU A 4 -5.02 12.28 -35.98
N ALA A 5 -5.27 12.07 -34.69
CA ALA A 5 -5.83 13.10 -33.82
C ALA A 5 -4.74 14.05 -33.28
N GLU A 6 -5.03 15.35 -33.20
CA GLU A 6 -4.10 16.35 -32.65
C GLU A 6 -3.82 16.10 -31.15
N ASN A 7 -4.83 15.63 -30.40
CA ASN A 7 -4.74 15.37 -28.96
C ASN A 7 -4.15 13.99 -28.60
N LYS A 8 -3.55 13.27 -29.56
CA LYS A 8 -3.06 11.89 -29.37
C LYS A 8 -2.02 11.76 -28.26
N ILE A 9 -1.15 12.76 -28.11
CA ILE A 9 -0.03 12.73 -27.15
C ILE A 9 -0.58 12.83 -25.73
N THR A 10 -1.44 13.80 -25.45
CA THR A 10 -2.04 14.01 -24.12
C THR A 10 -2.88 12.82 -23.67
N PHE A 11 -3.69 12.26 -24.56
CA PHE A 11 -4.48 11.06 -24.27
C PHE A 11 -3.60 9.84 -24.01
N THR A 12 -2.65 9.58 -24.90
CA THR A 12 -1.77 8.40 -24.82
C THR A 12 -0.84 8.46 -23.60
N ASN A 13 -0.33 9.64 -23.24
CA ASN A 13 0.51 9.82 -22.05
C ASN A 13 -0.28 9.58 -20.77
N SER A 14 -1.48 10.14 -20.67
CA SER A 14 -2.37 9.93 -19.52
C SER A 14 -2.77 8.46 -19.36
N ALA A 15 -3.02 7.76 -20.47
CA ALA A 15 -3.29 6.33 -20.47
C ALA A 15 -2.06 5.52 -20.03
N LYS A 16 -0.89 5.77 -20.62
CA LYS A 16 0.38 5.11 -20.29
C LYS A 16 0.72 5.25 -18.80
N MET A 17 0.53 6.43 -18.22
CA MET A 17 0.75 6.67 -16.79
C MET A 17 -0.14 5.76 -15.93
N LYS A 18 -1.44 5.69 -16.22
CA LYS A 18 -2.39 4.86 -15.44
C LYS A 18 -2.10 3.37 -15.58
N PHE A 19 -1.78 2.90 -16.78
CA PHE A 19 -1.38 1.52 -17.00
C PHE A 19 -0.06 1.18 -16.29
N ALA A 20 0.93 2.08 -16.32
CA ALA A 20 2.19 1.90 -15.60
C ALA A 20 1.97 1.77 -14.07
N ILE A 21 1.05 2.57 -13.51
CA ILE A 21 0.67 2.46 -12.09
C ILE A 21 0.06 1.07 -11.79
N ILE A 22 -0.89 0.61 -12.61
CA ILE A 22 -1.54 -0.69 -12.41
C ILE A 22 -0.50 -1.82 -12.47
N ILE A 23 0.34 -1.84 -13.50
CA ILE A 23 1.38 -2.86 -13.67
C ILE A 23 2.38 -2.81 -12.51
N GLY A 24 2.81 -1.61 -12.11
CA GLY A 24 3.75 -1.44 -11.00
C GLY A 24 3.21 -2.00 -9.69
N ILE A 25 1.95 -1.75 -9.36
CA ILE A 25 1.34 -2.26 -8.12
C ILE A 25 1.17 -3.78 -8.16
N ILE A 26 0.81 -4.35 -9.31
CA ILE A 26 0.74 -5.81 -9.49
C ILE A 26 2.13 -6.42 -9.29
N GLN A 27 3.18 -5.83 -9.86
CA GLN A 27 4.56 -6.29 -9.70
C GLN A 27 5.03 -6.19 -8.24
N MET A 28 4.70 -5.09 -7.54
CA MET A 28 4.99 -4.95 -6.11
C MET A 28 4.26 -6.01 -5.28
N GLY A 29 2.97 -6.26 -5.56
CA GLY A 29 2.19 -7.30 -4.90
C GLY A 29 2.77 -8.68 -5.10
N PHE A 30 3.19 -9.01 -6.33
CA PHE A 30 3.89 -10.25 -6.63
C PHE A 30 5.18 -10.41 -5.80
N GLY A 31 5.98 -9.34 -5.65
CA GLY A 31 7.16 -9.36 -4.78
C GLY A 31 6.83 -9.68 -3.31
N VAL A 32 5.73 -9.15 -2.78
CA VAL A 32 5.27 -9.45 -1.40
C VAL A 32 4.81 -10.91 -1.27
N PHE A 33 4.14 -11.47 -2.28
CA PHE A 33 3.78 -12.90 -2.30
C PHE A 33 5.01 -13.81 -2.38
N LEU A 34 6.05 -13.44 -3.12
CA LEU A 34 7.32 -14.17 -3.09
C LEU A 34 7.96 -14.13 -1.71
N SER A 35 7.85 -13.02 -0.98
CA SER A 35 8.30 -12.93 0.41
C SER A 35 7.52 -13.89 1.34
N LEU A 36 6.22 -14.10 1.11
CA LEU A 36 5.45 -15.10 1.84
C LEU A 36 5.99 -16.50 1.60
N TRP A 37 6.25 -16.84 0.33
CA TRP A 37 6.83 -18.13 -0.04
C TRP A 37 8.19 -18.34 0.61
N ASN A 38 9.01 -17.29 0.68
CA ASN A 38 10.29 -17.29 1.38
C ASN A 38 10.12 -17.64 2.88
N HIS A 39 9.17 -17.00 3.58
CA HIS A 39 8.91 -17.32 5.00
C HIS A 39 8.42 -18.75 5.20
N PHE A 40 7.62 -19.28 4.27
CA PHE A 40 7.15 -20.65 4.31
C PHE A 40 8.30 -21.65 4.10
N HIS A 41 9.14 -21.42 3.08
CA HIS A 41 10.28 -22.27 2.77
C HIS A 41 11.27 -22.35 3.95
N PHE A 42 11.62 -21.22 4.55
CA PHE A 42 12.55 -21.17 5.69
C PHE A 42 11.90 -21.46 7.06
N ARG A 43 10.60 -21.82 7.09
CA ARG A 43 9.82 -22.09 8.33
C ARG A 43 9.87 -20.95 9.35
N HIS A 44 10.07 -19.72 8.89
CA HIS A 44 10.13 -18.52 9.73
C HIS A 44 8.74 -17.88 9.86
N TYR A 45 7.82 -18.58 10.51
CA TYR A 45 6.42 -18.16 10.65
C TYR A 45 6.25 -16.78 11.32
N HIS A 46 7.17 -16.39 12.21
CA HIS A 46 7.17 -15.07 12.85
C HIS A 46 7.27 -13.92 11.84
N GLY A 47 8.04 -14.11 10.75
CA GLY A 47 8.17 -13.11 9.69
C GLY A 47 6.88 -12.88 8.92
N ILE A 48 5.96 -13.85 8.92
CA ILE A 48 4.66 -13.71 8.27
C ILE A 48 3.80 -12.66 8.98
N LEU A 49 3.74 -12.70 10.33
CA LEU A 49 2.94 -11.75 11.11
C LEU A 49 3.60 -10.37 11.24
N VAL A 50 4.93 -10.34 11.30
CA VAL A 50 5.70 -9.10 11.54
C VAL A 50 6.00 -8.34 10.25
N GLU A 51 6.17 -9.03 9.12
CA GLU A 51 6.59 -8.42 7.86
C GLU A 51 5.51 -8.53 6.79
N PHE A 52 5.10 -9.75 6.45
CA PHE A 52 4.16 -9.98 5.35
C PHE A 52 2.78 -9.36 5.60
N LEU A 53 2.20 -9.57 6.79
CA LEU A 53 0.87 -9.08 7.14
C LEU A 53 0.77 -7.54 7.09
N PRO A 54 1.62 -6.76 7.77
CA PRO A 54 1.56 -5.31 7.65
C PRO A 54 1.94 -4.80 6.25
N GLN A 55 2.81 -5.50 5.50
CA GLN A 55 3.10 -5.15 4.10
C GLN A 55 1.88 -5.30 3.19
N ILE A 56 1.14 -6.42 3.29
CA ILE A 56 -0.04 -6.64 2.44
C ILE A 56 -1.19 -5.70 2.82
N ILE A 57 -1.37 -5.40 4.12
CA ILE A 57 -2.37 -4.42 4.58
C ILE A 57 -2.02 -3.03 4.06
N PHE A 58 -0.77 -2.59 4.22
CA PHE A 58 -0.32 -1.28 3.73
C PHE A 58 -0.48 -1.15 2.20
N LEU A 59 -0.09 -2.18 1.45
CA LEU A 59 -0.24 -2.22 0.00
C LEU A 59 -1.72 -2.17 -0.41
N ALA A 60 -2.59 -2.92 0.27
CA ALA A 60 -4.03 -2.92 -0.01
C ALA A 60 -4.68 -1.56 0.32
N CYS A 61 -4.33 -0.95 1.45
CA CYS A 61 -4.97 0.29 1.90
C CYS A 61 -4.69 1.49 0.99
N ILE A 62 -3.47 1.60 0.45
CA ILE A 62 -3.05 2.74 -0.36
C ILE A 62 -3.15 2.41 -1.85
N PHE A 63 -2.44 1.36 -2.28
CA PHE A 63 -2.20 1.11 -3.69
C PHE A 63 -3.34 0.33 -4.36
N PHE A 64 -3.92 -0.67 -3.68
CA PHE A 64 -5.08 -1.37 -4.23
C PHE A 64 -6.31 -0.45 -4.30
N TYR A 65 -6.51 0.41 -3.30
CA TYR A 65 -7.52 1.48 -3.34
C TYR A 65 -7.33 2.40 -4.56
N LEU A 66 -6.09 2.76 -4.90
CA LEU A 66 -5.78 3.56 -6.09
C LEU A 66 -6.18 2.86 -7.40
N ILE A 67 -5.96 1.55 -7.50
CA ILE A 67 -6.41 0.76 -8.67
C ILE A 67 -7.94 0.82 -8.80
N ILE A 68 -8.68 0.63 -7.69
CA ILE A 68 -10.14 0.73 -7.69
C ILE A 68 -10.59 2.10 -8.18
N LEU A 69 -9.95 3.19 -7.73
CA LEU A 69 -10.25 4.55 -8.18
C LEU A 69 -9.99 4.76 -9.68
N ILE A 70 -8.96 4.13 -10.25
CA ILE A 70 -8.68 4.19 -11.70
C ILE A 70 -9.83 3.55 -12.48
N PHE A 71 -10.24 2.34 -12.10
CA PHE A 71 -11.35 1.65 -12.75
C PHE A 71 -12.68 2.37 -12.54
N TYR A 72 -12.93 2.89 -11.34
CA TYR A 72 -14.12 3.70 -11.05
C TYR A 72 -14.17 4.94 -11.94
N LYS A 73 -13.04 5.65 -12.07
CA LYS A 73 -12.95 6.81 -12.95
C LYS A 73 -13.21 6.44 -14.42
N TRP A 74 -12.70 5.30 -14.89
CA TRP A 74 -12.96 4.82 -16.26
C TRP A 74 -14.40 4.37 -16.50
N SER A 75 -15.09 3.88 -15.47
CA SER A 75 -16.46 3.40 -15.61
C SER A 75 -17.51 4.52 -15.49
N MET A 76 -17.25 5.56 -14.71
CA MET A 76 -18.28 6.53 -14.31
C MET A 76 -18.15 7.91 -14.96
N TYR A 77 -16.97 8.29 -15.47
CA TYR A 77 -16.77 9.58 -16.12
C TYR A 77 -16.81 9.44 -17.65
N ASP A 78 -17.79 10.09 -18.27
CA ASP A 78 -17.90 10.22 -19.73
C ASP A 78 -17.23 11.52 -20.22
N GLY A 79 -17.07 11.69 -21.53
CA GLY A 79 -16.37 12.83 -22.16
C GLY A 79 -16.96 14.21 -21.80
N LYS A 80 -18.19 14.27 -21.30
CA LYS A 80 -18.89 15.49 -20.87
C LYS A 80 -18.42 16.01 -19.50
N ASP A 81 -17.86 15.15 -18.65
CA ASP A 81 -17.40 15.48 -17.29
C ASP A 81 -15.86 15.51 -17.17
N ALA A 82 -15.14 15.45 -18.29
CA ALA A 82 -13.69 15.32 -18.34
C ALA A 82 -12.95 16.50 -17.70
N THR A 83 -13.51 17.71 -17.76
CA THR A 83 -12.96 18.95 -17.20
C THR A 83 -13.02 18.98 -15.66
N SER A 84 -13.96 18.26 -15.08
CA SER A 84 -14.16 18.17 -13.62
C SER A 84 -13.58 16.89 -13.03
N ALA A 85 -12.77 16.14 -13.79
CA ALA A 85 -12.30 14.84 -13.35
C ALA A 85 -10.99 14.95 -12.53
N PRO A 86 -11.01 14.73 -11.20
CA PRO A 86 -9.83 14.90 -10.35
C PRO A 86 -8.63 14.07 -10.81
N SER A 87 -7.42 14.62 -10.67
CA SER A 87 -6.20 13.86 -10.96
C SER A 87 -5.94 12.84 -9.85
N LEU A 88 -5.59 11.61 -10.24
CA LEU A 88 -5.46 10.49 -9.30
C LEU A 88 -4.31 10.69 -8.30
N LEU A 89 -3.23 11.34 -8.76
CA LEU A 89 -2.05 11.63 -7.93
C LEU A 89 -2.37 12.71 -6.89
N ILE A 90 -2.99 13.84 -7.28
CA ILE A 90 -3.36 14.88 -6.32
C ILE A 90 -4.37 14.35 -5.30
N HIS A 91 -5.26 13.46 -5.73
CA HIS A 91 -6.22 12.80 -4.84
C HIS A 91 -5.54 11.93 -3.79
N LEU A 92 -4.50 11.18 -4.18
CA LEU A 92 -3.69 10.42 -3.25
C LEU A 92 -2.95 11.32 -2.25
N ILE A 93 -2.36 12.42 -2.73
CA ILE A 93 -1.71 13.43 -1.85
C ILE A 93 -2.72 14.00 -0.85
N ASN A 94 -3.90 14.39 -1.32
CA ASN A 94 -4.97 14.94 -0.50
C ASN A 94 -5.50 13.93 0.53
N MET A 95 -5.60 12.65 0.16
CA MET A 95 -5.90 11.58 1.10
C MET A 95 -4.84 11.47 2.20
N MET A 96 -3.55 11.46 1.85
CA MET A 96 -2.44 11.37 2.81
C MET A 96 -2.36 12.60 3.74
N LEU A 97 -2.70 13.78 3.22
CA LEU A 97 -2.78 15.04 3.98
C LEU A 97 -4.10 15.21 4.75
N LEU A 98 -5.05 14.27 4.61
CA LEU A 98 -6.43 14.40 5.13
C LEU A 98 -7.11 15.72 4.72
N SER A 99 -6.72 16.26 3.56
CA SER A 99 -7.23 17.52 3.02
C SER A 99 -8.26 17.24 1.94
N TYR A 100 -9.46 17.79 2.12
CA TYR A 100 -10.58 17.58 1.20
C TYR A 100 -11.08 18.93 0.67
N PRO A 101 -10.31 19.59 -0.22
CA PRO A 101 -10.71 20.87 -0.77
C PRO A 101 -12.05 20.72 -1.51
N THR A 102 -12.97 21.65 -1.29
CA THR A 102 -14.32 21.66 -1.91
C THR A 102 -14.39 22.55 -3.15
N VAL A 103 -13.30 23.23 -3.50
CA VAL A 103 -13.18 24.17 -4.62
C VAL A 103 -11.80 23.97 -5.25
N PRO A 104 -11.65 23.86 -6.59
CA PRO A 104 -12.65 23.95 -7.67
C PRO A 104 -13.48 22.66 -7.90
N PRO A 105 -14.58 22.68 -8.68
CA PRO A 105 -15.54 21.57 -8.89
C PRO A 105 -14.95 20.25 -9.40
N SER A 106 -13.67 20.23 -9.77
CA SER A 106 -12.89 19.01 -9.97
C SER A 106 -12.64 18.19 -8.70
N SER A 107 -13.10 18.68 -7.55
CA SER A 107 -13.07 17.99 -6.25
C SER A 107 -14.43 17.35 -5.91
N THR A 108 -15.18 16.90 -6.91
CA THR A 108 -16.36 16.07 -6.69
C THR A 108 -15.96 14.82 -5.92
N LYS A 109 -16.63 14.61 -4.78
CA LYS A 109 -16.52 13.35 -4.02
C LYS A 109 -16.84 12.21 -4.99
N PHE A 110 -15.94 11.22 -5.12
CA PHE A 110 -16.20 10.06 -5.96
C PHE A 110 -17.42 9.27 -5.47
N TYR A 111 -17.67 9.27 -4.15
CA TYR A 111 -18.81 8.63 -3.51
C TYR A 111 -19.12 9.29 -2.16
N SER A 112 -20.35 9.13 -1.66
CA SER A 112 -20.86 9.85 -0.48
C SER A 112 -20.01 9.66 0.79
N SER A 113 -19.48 8.45 1.01
CA SER A 113 -18.72 8.08 2.23
C SER A 113 -17.20 8.12 2.05
N GLN A 114 -16.69 8.88 1.08
CA GLN A 114 -15.26 8.86 0.73
C GLN A 114 -14.32 9.26 1.87
N ARG A 115 -14.67 10.31 2.61
CA ARG A 115 -13.85 10.80 3.72
C ARG A 115 -13.70 9.76 4.83
N ALA A 116 -14.79 9.07 5.18
CA ALA A 116 -14.77 8.05 6.21
C ALA A 116 -13.86 6.87 5.82
N LEU A 117 -14.04 6.35 4.60
CA LEU A 117 -13.23 5.22 4.10
C LEU A 117 -11.75 5.61 3.97
N GLN A 118 -11.44 6.77 3.42
CA GLN A 118 -10.06 7.23 3.25
C GLN A 118 -9.34 7.47 4.58
N THR A 119 -10.03 8.06 5.55
CA THR A 119 -9.47 8.26 6.90
C THR A 119 -9.22 6.93 7.59
N ALA A 120 -10.13 5.95 7.45
CA ALA A 120 -9.95 4.61 8.01
C ALA A 120 -8.77 3.87 7.35
N LEU A 121 -8.70 3.87 6.01
CA LEU A 121 -7.60 3.25 5.24
C LEU A 121 -6.24 3.86 5.63
N LEU A 122 -6.18 5.19 5.76
CA LEU A 122 -4.96 5.88 6.20
C LEU A 122 -4.59 5.51 7.64
N GLY A 123 -5.57 5.42 8.55
CA GLY A 123 -5.35 4.99 9.92
C GLY A 123 -4.68 3.62 9.99
N PHE A 124 -5.18 2.64 9.24
CA PHE A 124 -4.54 1.32 9.15
C PHE A 124 -3.13 1.40 8.56
N ALA A 125 -2.94 2.16 7.49
CA ALA A 125 -1.62 2.32 6.86
C ALA A 125 -0.59 2.94 7.82
N VAL A 126 -0.98 3.95 8.60
CA VAL A 126 -0.11 4.60 9.59
C VAL A 126 0.26 3.65 10.72
N ILE A 127 -0.65 2.77 11.17
CA ILE A 127 -0.37 1.75 12.20
C ILE A 127 0.60 0.68 11.69
N CYS A 128 0.56 0.33 10.40
CA CYS A 128 1.48 -0.64 9.81
C CYS A 128 2.94 -0.16 9.82
N ILE A 129 3.20 1.15 9.79
CA ILE A 129 4.56 1.72 9.80
C ILE A 129 5.33 1.37 11.09
N PRO A 130 4.86 1.72 12.31
CA PRO A 130 5.54 1.33 13.54
C PRO A 130 5.54 -0.19 13.72
N TRP A 131 4.50 -0.90 13.27
CA TRP A 131 4.47 -2.37 13.31
C TRP A 131 5.67 -2.98 12.56
N LEU A 132 5.91 -2.55 11.32
CA LEU A 132 7.02 -3.02 10.50
C LEU A 132 8.38 -2.66 11.09
N LEU A 133 8.50 -1.44 11.62
CA LEU A 133 9.75 -0.91 12.16
C LEU A 133 10.15 -1.63 13.46
N VAL A 134 9.19 -1.84 14.36
CA VAL A 134 9.44 -2.36 15.71
C VAL A 134 9.41 -3.89 15.76
N GLY A 135 8.69 -4.56 14.86
CA GLY A 135 8.52 -6.00 14.95
C GLY A 135 9.81 -6.81 14.78
N LYS A 136 10.68 -6.48 13.82
CA LYS A 136 11.98 -7.16 13.65
C LYS A 136 12.95 -6.98 14.83
N PRO A 137 13.20 -5.75 15.33
CA PRO A 137 14.15 -5.56 16.43
C PRO A 137 13.68 -6.23 17.72
N ILE A 138 12.38 -6.19 18.06
CA ILE A 138 11.85 -6.89 19.23
C ILE A 138 12.11 -8.40 19.12
N TYR A 139 11.80 -8.99 17.97
CA TYR A 139 12.01 -10.42 17.77
C TYR A 139 13.47 -10.82 17.94
N LYS A 140 14.41 -10.05 17.38
CA LYS A 140 15.86 -10.30 17.53
C LYS A 140 16.31 -10.18 18.99
N ILE A 141 15.79 -9.23 19.76
CA ILE A 141 16.11 -9.07 21.19
C ILE A 141 15.60 -10.27 21.99
N LEU A 142 14.36 -10.74 21.73
CA LEU A 142 13.79 -11.90 22.39
C LEU A 142 14.58 -13.18 22.10
N GLN A 143 15.02 -13.39 20.86
CA GLN A 143 15.87 -14.52 20.51
C GLN A 143 17.22 -14.48 21.25
N LYS A 144 17.88 -13.32 21.30
CA LYS A 144 19.15 -13.15 22.02
C LYS A 144 19.01 -13.48 23.50
N ARG A 145 17.96 -12.99 24.16
CA ARG A 145 17.67 -13.29 25.57
C ARG A 145 17.44 -14.78 25.80
N LYS A 146 16.73 -15.46 24.90
CA LYS A 146 16.50 -16.92 25.00
C LYS A 146 17.79 -17.72 24.86
N GLN A 147 18.69 -17.33 23.95
CA GLN A 147 20.00 -17.96 23.80
C GLN A 147 20.90 -17.72 25.02
N GLN A 148 20.94 -16.49 25.55
CA GLN A 148 21.73 -16.16 26.75
C GLN A 148 21.30 -16.96 27.99
N ASN A 149 19.99 -17.09 28.23
CA ASN A 149 19.48 -17.85 29.37
C ASN A 149 19.87 -19.34 29.28
N VAL A 150 19.84 -19.95 28.09
CA VAL A 150 20.25 -21.36 27.91
C VAL A 150 21.73 -21.56 28.23
N ILE A 151 22.60 -20.63 27.83
CA ILE A 151 24.04 -20.71 28.12
C ILE A 151 24.29 -20.64 29.63
N ILE A 152 23.63 -19.71 30.34
CA ILE A 152 23.77 -19.56 31.80
C ILE A 152 23.33 -20.84 32.54
N TYR A 153 22.22 -21.46 32.14
CA TYR A 153 21.78 -22.72 32.73
C TYR A 153 22.77 -23.87 32.49
N PHE A 154 23.36 -23.93 31.29
CA PHE A 154 24.37 -24.94 30.96
C PHE A 154 25.66 -24.75 31.79
N ASP A 155 26.12 -23.51 31.96
CA ASP A 155 27.28 -23.20 32.80
C ASP A 155 27.02 -23.53 34.29
N LEU A 156 25.81 -23.25 34.79
CA LEU A 156 25.40 -23.60 36.16
C LEU A 156 25.38 -25.12 36.40
N ILE A 157 24.95 -25.92 35.42
CA ILE A 157 24.92 -27.38 35.54
C ILE A 157 26.34 -27.97 35.53
N ASN A 158 27.26 -27.41 34.75
CA ASN A 158 28.65 -27.90 34.71
C ASN A 158 29.48 -27.48 35.94
N LEU A 159 28.97 -26.60 36.80
CA LEU A 159 29.65 -26.12 38.00
C LEU A 159 29.30 -26.91 39.27
N ILE A 160 28.27 -27.77 39.23
CA ILE A 160 27.78 -28.62 40.33
C ILE A 160 28.28 -30.06 40.13
#